data_AF-A0A955ST21-F1
#
_entry.id   AF-A0A955ST21-F1
#
_cell.length_a   1.000
_cell.length_b   1.000
_cell.length_c   1.000
_cell.angle_alpha   90.00
_cell.angle_beta   90.00
_cell.angle_gamma   90.00
#
_symmetry.space_group_name_H-M   'P 1'
#
loop_
_entity.id
_entity.type
_entity.pdbx_description
1 polymer ?
#
loop_
_entity_poly.entity_id
_entity_poly.type
_entity_poly.pdbx_seq_one_letter_code
_entity_poly.pdbx_strand_id
1 'polypeptide(L)' 'MAEQTVGRIGVESLTRFCIEAMTRVGVSESDAKITADALVTTETWGVHTHGTKLLPG' A
#
# COMPACT_ATOMS: atom_id res chain seq x y z
N MET A 1 5.20 -16.41 -15.10
CA MET A 1 5.01 -14.96 -14.86
C MET A 1 3.52 -14.76 -14.67
N ALA A 2 3.06 -14.44 -13.45
CA ALA A 2 1.63 -14.42 -13.15
C ALA A 2 0.97 -13.17 -13.76
N GLU A 3 -0.01 -13.39 -14.64
CA GLU A 3 -0.95 -12.39 -15.15
C GLU A 3 -1.59 -11.65 -13.97
N GLN A 4 -1.20 -10.40 -13.72
CA GLN A 4 -1.83 -9.58 -12.70
C GLN A 4 -3.16 -9.08 -13.27
N THR A 5 -4.27 -9.62 -12.78
CA THR A 5 -5.60 -9.11 -13.13
C THR A 5 -5.75 -7.71 -12.54
N VAL A 6 -5.74 -6.68 -13.39
CA VAL A 6 -5.90 -5.27 -12.97
C VAL A 6 -7.36 -5.02 -12.58
N GLY A 7 -7.69 -5.32 -11.32
CA GLY A 7 -8.96 -4.97 -10.70
C GLY A 7 -8.86 -3.62 -9.98
N ARG A 8 -9.90 -2.78 -10.08
CA ARG A 8 -9.99 -1.57 -9.25
C ARG A 8 -10.22 -1.99 -7.79
N ILE A 9 -9.34 -1.55 -6.91
CA ILE A 9 -9.50 -1.72 -5.46
C ILE A 9 -9.97 -0.42 -4.81
N GLY A 10 -10.75 -0.52 -3.74
CA GLY A 10 -11.16 0.64 -2.95
C GLY A 10 -10.01 1.16 -2.08
N VAL A 11 -9.95 2.48 -1.92
CA VAL A 11 -8.93 3.20 -1.11
C VAL A 11 -8.78 2.57 0.28
N GLU A 12 -9.91 2.34 0.96
CA GLU A 12 -9.93 1.76 2.31
C GLU A 12 -9.35 0.33 2.36
N SER A 13 -9.56 -0.45 1.30
CA SER A 13 -9.02 -1.81 1.21
C SER A 13 -7.49 -1.77 1.01
N LEU A 14 -7.00 -0.83 0.21
CA LEU A 14 -5.58 -0.60 0.03
C LEU A 14 -4.91 -0.10 1.33
N THR A 15 -5.54 0.85 2.03
CA THR A 15 -5.07 1.34 3.32
C THR A 15 -4.94 0.22 4.34
N ARG A 16 -5.97 -0.63 4.47
CA ARG A 16 -5.94 -1.78 5.38
C ARG A 16 -4.80 -2.75 5.04
N PHE A 17 -4.63 -3.06 3.75
CA PHE A 17 -3.55 -3.91 3.28
C PHE A 17 -2.16 -3.37 3.68
N CYS A 18 -1.90 -2.08 3.44
CA CYS A 18 -0.63 -1.45 3.78
C CYS A 18 -0.34 -1.52 5.29
N ILE A 19 -1.32 -1.20 6.13
CA ILE A 19 -1.18 -1.27 7.59
C ILE A 19 -0.89 -2.70 8.04
N GLU A 20 -1.63 -3.68 7.53
CA GLU A 20 -1.46 -5.08 7.89
C GLU A 20 -0.10 -5.64 7.45
N ALA A 21 0.36 -5.29 6.24
CA ALA A 21 1.67 -5.72 5.76
C ALA A 21 2.81 -5.18 6.63
N MET A 22 2.76 -3.89 6.98
CA MET A 22 3.79 -3.25 7.80
C MET A 22 3.80 -3.75 9.25
N THR A 23 2.63 -3.93 9.85
CA THR A 23 2.54 -4.47 11.21
C THR A 23 3.04 -5.91 11.30
N ARG A 24 2.81 -6.75 10.27
CA ARG A 24 3.35 -8.12 10.21
C ARG A 24 4.89 -8.18 10.20
N VAL A 25 5.56 -7.15 9.73
CA VAL A 25 7.03 -7.06 9.73
C VAL A 25 7.59 -6.26 10.92
N GLY A 26 6.74 -5.93 11.90
CA GLY A 26 7.16 -5.32 13.18
C GLY A 26 7.14 -3.79 13.21
N VAL A 27 6.56 -3.13 12.20
CA VAL A 27 6.33 -1.68 12.24
C VAL A 27 5.21 -1.37 13.24
N SER A 28 5.38 -0.30 14.02
CA SER A 28 4.34 0.16 14.95
C SER A 28 3.06 0.54 14.19
N GLU A 29 1.89 0.39 14.83
CA GLU A 29 0.63 0.74 14.18
C GLU A 29 0.55 2.23 13.80
N SER A 30 1.16 3.12 14.60
CA SER A 30 1.22 4.55 14.31
C SER A 30 2.05 4.84 13.07
N ASP A 31 3.23 4.23 12.96
CA ASP A 31 4.11 4.44 11.81
C ASP A 31 3.51 3.79 10.56
N ALA A 32 2.92 2.61 10.70
CA ALA A 32 2.21 1.92 9.63
C ALA A 32 1.04 2.75 9.08
N LYS A 33 0.29 3.46 9.93
CA LYS A 33 -0.78 4.37 9.48
C LYS A 33 -0.24 5.53 8.66
N ILE A 34 0.84 6.17 9.11
CA ILE A 34 1.47 7.30 8.41
C ILE A 34 2.00 6.85 7.05
N THR A 35 2.70 5.72 6.99
CA THR A 35 3.22 5.18 5.73
C THR A 35 2.10 4.74 4.79
N ALA A 36 1.02 4.14 5.31
CA ALA A 36 -0.12 3.74 4.49
C ALA A 36 -0.82 4.96 3.84
N ASP A 37 -0.96 6.06 4.58
CA ASP A 37 -1.55 7.30 4.07
C ASP A 37 -0.72 7.87 2.90
N ALA A 38 0.61 7.92 3.05
CA ALA A 38 1.51 8.37 1.97
C ALA A 38 1.41 7.48 0.72
N LEU A 39 1.45 6.16 0.87
CA LEU A 39 1.40 5.20 -0.24
C LEU A 39 0.05 5.21 -0.95
N VAL A 40 -1.05 5.28 -0.21
CA VAL A 40 -2.40 5.30 -0.76
C VAL A 40 -2.68 6.63 -1.47
N THR A 41 -2.20 7.74 -0.91
CA THR A 41 -2.34 9.07 -1.52
C THR A 41 -1.61 9.11 -2.87
N THR A 42 -0.37 8.62 -2.96
CA THR A 42 0.36 8.59 -4.23
C THR A 42 -0.28 7.64 -5.26
N GLU A 43 -0.77 6.48 -4.82
CA GLU A 43 -1.46 5.51 -5.68
C GLU A 43 -2.77 6.07 -6.25
N THR A 44 -3.56 6.78 -5.43
CA THR A 44 -4.82 7.41 -5.85
C THR A 44 -4.64 8.61 -6.77
N TRP A 45 -3.48 9.28 -6.71
CA TRP A 45 -3.13 10.39 -7.60
C TRP A 45 -2.53 9.92 -8.93
N GLY A 46 -2.37 8.62 -9.14
CA GLY A 46 -1.78 8.04 -10.36
C GLY A 46 -0.25 8.17 -10.43
N VAL A 47 0.42 8.44 -9.31
CA VAL A 47 1.89 8.54 -9.21
C VAL A 47 2.45 7.17 -8.81
N HIS A 48 2.43 6.23 -9.76
CA HIS A 48 2.84 4.84 -9.53
C HIS A 48 4.36 4.64 -9.40
N THR A 49 5.16 5.72 -9.44
CA THR A 49 6.62 5.69 -9.27
C THR A 49 7.06 5.79 -7.80
N HIS A 50 6.18 6.20 -6.89
CA HIS A 50 6.42 6.31 -5.44
C HIS A 50 5.35 5.59 -4.59
N GLY A 51 4.58 4.69 -5.21
CA GLY A 51 3.50 3.95 -4.57
C GLY A 51 3.91 2.55 -4.11
N THR A 52 2.96 1.61 -4.16
CA THR A 52 3.10 0.22 -3.68
C THR A 52 4.21 -0.61 -4.34
N LYS A 53 4.73 -0.16 -5.48
CA LYS A 53 5.82 -0.78 -6.24
C LYS A 53 7.17 -0.84 -5.51
N LEU A 54 7.30 -0.13 -4.39
CA LEU A 54 8.50 -0.13 -3.53
C LEU A 54 8.42 -1.12 -2.36
N LEU A 55 7.30 -1.84 -2.16
CA LEU A 55 7.26 -2.92 -1.18
C LEU A 55 8.13 -4.08 -1.70
N PRO A 56 9.20 -4.47 -0.97
CA PRO A 56 9.98 -5.65 -1.34
C PRO A 56 9.11 -6.90 -1.24
N GLY A 57 9.17 -7.73 -2.29
CA GLY A 57 8.64 -9.09 -2.28
C GLY A 57 9.54 -10.06 -1.54
#